data_AF-A0A269PHN3-F1
#
_entry.id   AF-A0A269PHN3-F1
#
_cell.length_a   1.000
_cell.length_b   1.000
_cell.length_c   1.000
_cell.angle_alpha   90.00
_cell.angle_beta   90.00
_cell.angle_gamma   90.00
#
_symmetry.space_group_name_H-M   'P 1'
#
loop_
_entity.id
_entity.type
_entity.pdbx_description
1 polymer ?
#
loop_
_entity_poly.entity_id
_entity_poly.type
_entity_poly.pdbx_seq_one_letter_code
_entity_poly.pdbx_strand_id
1 'polypeptide(L)'
;MWCVGKMNADYIAQMEHVLDLYAKPENPAEPVINFDEAMKQLVSDITPSTEAKPGQTARQDYEYKRVAVANIFMFFDRHRGWRKAKATEGKKSADFARCMKELVDDHYPDSEKIHVVMDNYGTHKTGSLYKAFEPKEALRILNRLEFHYTPKHASWLNMVEIEIGNMNQQCLTQRIPDWDKLHSELAAWEKRRNDAQASINWMFDVDATREKLTRAYHALLPEKIGTINQN
;
A
#
# COMPACT_ATOMS: atom_id res chain seq x y z
N MET A 1 14.85 6.86 -8.54
CA MET A 1 15.74 6.15 -7.61
C MET A 1 15.12 6.27 -6.24
N TRP A 2 14.70 5.16 -5.63
CA TRP A 2 14.10 5.18 -4.30
C TRP A 2 15.18 5.54 -3.27
N CYS A 3 14.88 6.49 -2.38
CA CYS A 3 15.75 6.76 -1.24
C CYS A 3 15.63 5.59 -0.26
N VAL A 4 16.60 4.68 -0.29
CA VAL A 4 16.63 3.55 0.64
C VAL A 4 17.17 4.03 1.98
N GLY A 5 16.48 3.68 3.07
CA GLY A 5 16.94 3.96 4.43
C GLY A 5 18.31 3.36 4.73
N LYS A 6 18.93 3.79 5.85
CA LYS A 6 20.16 3.16 6.34
C LYS A 6 19.87 1.68 6.67
N MET A 7 20.44 0.77 5.90
CA MET A 7 20.30 -0.68 6.07
C MET A 7 21.10 -1.18 7.27
N ASN A 8 20.62 -0.89 8.48
CA ASN A 8 21.14 -1.47 9.72
C ASN A 8 20.55 -2.88 9.94
N ALA A 9 20.96 -3.53 11.05
CA ALA A 9 20.50 -4.87 11.39
C ALA A 9 18.96 -4.96 11.46
N ASP A 10 18.29 -4.00 12.13
CA ASP A 10 16.83 -3.97 12.23
C ASP A 10 16.14 -3.85 10.86
N TYR A 11 16.69 -3.00 9.98
CA TYR A 11 16.18 -2.83 8.62
C TYR A 11 16.25 -4.14 7.85
N ILE A 12 17.40 -4.83 7.91
CA ILE A 12 17.62 -6.08 7.19
C ILE A 12 16.70 -7.18 7.75
N ALA A 13 16.58 -7.31 9.08
CA ALA A 13 15.70 -8.29 9.69
C ALA A 13 14.22 -8.08 9.31
N GLN A 14 13.74 -6.84 9.34
CA GLN A 14 12.38 -6.51 8.92
C GLN A 14 12.15 -6.73 7.42
N MET A 15 13.15 -6.41 6.59
CA MET A 15 13.09 -6.64 5.15
C MET A 15 12.99 -8.14 4.84
N GLU A 16 13.88 -8.96 5.41
CA GLU A 16 13.85 -10.42 5.21
C GLU A 16 12.54 -11.04 5.71
N HIS A 17 12.00 -10.60 6.85
CA HIS A 17 10.69 -11.05 7.34
C HIS A 17 9.56 -10.82 6.33
N VAL A 18 9.51 -9.65 5.70
CA VAL A 18 8.50 -9.35 4.67
C VAL A 18 8.73 -10.16 3.40
N LEU A 19 9.98 -10.36 2.99
CA LEU A 19 10.33 -11.17 1.82
C LEU A 19 9.96 -12.64 2.03
N ASP A 20 10.23 -13.20 3.21
CA ASP A 20 9.83 -14.57 3.59
C ASP A 20 8.30 -14.72 3.58
N LEU A 21 7.57 -13.72 4.08
CA LEU A 21 6.12 -13.71 4.01
C LEU A 21 5.62 -13.74 2.56
N TYR A 22 6.20 -12.94 1.67
CA TYR A 22 5.83 -12.94 0.25
C TYR A 22 6.23 -14.21 -0.51
N ALA A 23 7.22 -14.95 -0.01
CA ALA A 23 7.65 -16.22 -0.60
C ALA A 23 6.72 -17.39 -0.24
N LYS A 24 5.83 -17.23 0.76
CA LYS A 24 4.86 -18.26 1.11
C LYS A 24 3.93 -18.56 -0.08
N PRO A 25 3.51 -19.83 -0.25
CA PRO A 25 2.50 -20.19 -1.25
C PRO A 25 1.15 -19.57 -0.89
N GLU A 26 0.25 -19.50 -1.87
CA GLU A 26 -1.13 -19.06 -1.64
C GLU A 26 -1.82 -19.91 -0.58
N ASN A 27 -2.42 -19.26 0.41
CA ASN A 27 -3.30 -19.88 1.40
C ASN A 27 -4.55 -19.00 1.60
N PRO A 28 -5.73 -19.40 1.09
CA PRO A 28 -6.96 -18.63 1.26
C PRO A 28 -7.40 -18.42 2.72
N ALA A 29 -6.97 -19.29 3.64
CA ALA A 29 -7.24 -19.13 5.07
C ALA A 29 -6.30 -18.10 5.72
N GLU A 30 -5.15 -17.82 5.11
CA GLU A 30 -4.14 -16.88 5.62
C GLU A 30 -3.63 -15.93 4.51
N PRO A 31 -4.50 -15.10 3.90
CA PRO A 31 -4.12 -14.22 2.81
C PRO A 31 -3.11 -13.15 3.25
N VAL A 32 -2.23 -12.77 2.32
CA VAL A 32 -1.26 -11.69 2.48
C VAL A 32 -1.72 -10.46 1.71
N ILE A 33 -2.09 -9.41 2.46
CA ILE A 33 -2.68 -8.17 1.95
C ILE A 33 -1.70 -7.03 2.15
N ASN A 34 -1.39 -6.32 1.08
CA ASN A 34 -0.57 -5.11 1.11
C ASN A 34 -1.49 -3.90 1.29
N PHE A 35 -1.11 -2.96 2.15
CA PHE A 35 -1.93 -1.80 2.49
C PHE A 35 -1.10 -0.52 2.56
N ASP A 36 -1.63 0.55 1.96
CA ASP A 36 -1.11 1.92 2.06
C ASP A 36 -2.17 2.93 1.59
N GLU A 37 -1.81 4.20 1.54
CA GLU A 37 -2.66 5.28 1.07
C GLU A 37 -2.00 6.21 0.03
N ALA A 38 -2.83 6.79 -0.82
CA ALA A 38 -2.45 7.86 -1.75
C ALA A 38 -3.29 9.11 -1.53
N MET A 39 -2.77 10.27 -1.93
CA MET A 39 -3.52 11.53 -1.91
C MET A 39 -3.85 11.99 -3.33
N LYS A 40 -5.08 12.47 -3.55
CA LYS A 40 -5.52 13.06 -4.82
C LYS A 40 -6.17 14.42 -4.56
N GLN A 41 -5.66 15.47 -5.21
CA GLN A 41 -6.35 16.76 -5.22
C GLN A 41 -7.57 16.68 -6.14
N LEU A 42 -8.72 17.12 -5.63
CA LEU A 42 -9.92 17.33 -6.40
C LEU A 42 -9.90 18.77 -6.94
N VAL A 43 -10.01 18.90 -8.25
CA VAL A 43 -9.85 20.16 -8.98
C VAL A 43 -10.93 20.26 -10.05
N SER A 44 -11.66 21.36 -10.06
CA SER A 44 -12.65 21.68 -11.09
C SER A 44 -12.09 22.72 -12.06
N ASP A 45 -12.58 22.71 -13.30
CA ASP A 45 -12.28 23.76 -14.26
C ASP A 45 -12.96 25.07 -13.83
N ILE A 46 -12.29 26.22 -14.02
CA ILE A 46 -12.93 27.55 -13.86
C ILE A 46 -13.67 27.90 -15.15
N THR A 47 -12.99 27.76 -16.28
CA THR A 47 -13.56 27.88 -17.63
C THR A 47 -13.92 26.48 -18.13
N PRO A 48 -15.17 26.21 -18.56
CA PRO A 48 -15.54 24.91 -19.11
C PRO A 48 -14.59 24.47 -20.23
N SER A 49 -14.12 23.23 -20.15
CA SER A 49 -13.31 22.64 -21.21
C SER A 49 -14.12 22.47 -22.49
N THR A 50 -13.44 22.61 -23.63
CA THR A 50 -14.05 22.38 -24.94
C THR A 50 -13.71 20.98 -25.41
N GLU A 51 -14.74 20.18 -25.71
CA GLU A 51 -14.57 18.82 -26.24
C GLU A 51 -13.85 18.83 -27.60
N ALA A 52 -13.19 17.71 -27.90
CA ALA A 52 -12.57 17.52 -29.21
C ALA A 52 -13.65 17.46 -30.30
N LYS A 53 -13.35 18.05 -31.46
CA LYS A 53 -14.16 17.98 -32.69
C LYS A 53 -13.27 17.48 -33.83
N PRO A 54 -13.83 16.96 -34.95
CA PRO A 54 -13.01 16.57 -36.10
C PRO A 54 -12.07 17.72 -36.52
N GLY A 55 -10.76 17.49 -36.49
CA GLY A 55 -9.73 18.49 -36.79
C GLY A 55 -9.37 19.46 -35.65
N GLN A 56 -9.95 19.31 -34.45
CA GLN A 56 -9.67 20.15 -33.28
C GLN A 56 -9.52 19.31 -32.01
N THR A 57 -8.34 19.38 -31.39
CA THR A 57 -8.09 18.75 -30.09
C THR A 57 -8.93 19.42 -28.99
N ALA A 58 -9.34 18.64 -27.99
CA ALA A 58 -9.95 19.17 -26.78
C ALA A 58 -9.04 20.24 -26.14
N ARG A 59 -9.66 21.28 -25.57
CA ARG A 59 -8.95 22.37 -24.90
C ARG A 59 -9.37 22.41 -23.44
N GLN A 60 -8.38 22.39 -22.55
CA GLN A 60 -8.58 22.59 -21.12
C GLN A 60 -7.78 23.82 -20.71
N ASP A 61 -8.44 24.71 -19.97
CA ASP A 61 -7.80 25.91 -19.42
C ASP A 61 -6.77 25.52 -18.36
N TYR A 62 -5.67 26.27 -18.29
CA TYR A 62 -4.65 26.06 -17.28
C TYR A 62 -5.19 26.40 -15.87
N GLU A 63 -6.08 27.39 -15.76
CA GLU A 63 -6.69 27.77 -14.50
C GLU A 63 -7.64 26.67 -13.98
N TYR A 64 -7.56 26.42 -12.68
CA TYR A 64 -8.42 25.46 -11.98
C TYR A 64 -8.75 25.95 -10.58
N LYS A 65 -9.86 25.45 -10.04
CA LYS A 65 -10.25 25.66 -8.65
C LYS A 65 -9.99 24.38 -7.86
N ARG A 66 -9.21 24.48 -6.78
CA ARG A 66 -9.06 23.36 -5.83
C ARG A 66 -10.34 23.22 -5.01
N VAL A 67 -10.91 22.03 -5.03
CA VAL A 67 -12.18 21.69 -4.35
C VAL A 67 -11.90 21.00 -3.02
N ALA A 68 -11.09 19.95 -3.02
CA ALA A 68 -10.74 19.17 -1.84
C ALA A 68 -9.42 18.41 -2.03
N VAL A 69 -8.99 17.71 -0.99
CA VAL A 69 -7.92 16.69 -1.06
C VAL A 69 -8.50 15.39 -0.53
N ALA A 70 -8.54 14.37 -1.38
CA ALA A 70 -8.97 13.04 -1.02
C ALA A 70 -7.77 12.19 -0.56
N ASN A 71 -8.00 11.38 0.46
CA ASN A 71 -7.17 10.25 0.81
C ASN A 71 -7.77 8.99 0.18
N ILE A 72 -6.94 8.12 -0.39
CA ILE A 72 -7.36 6.86 -1.00
C ILE A 72 -6.58 5.74 -0.35
N PHE A 73 -7.25 4.93 0.48
CA PHE A 73 -6.69 3.69 0.99
C PHE A 73 -6.70 2.63 -0.10
N MET A 74 -5.63 1.86 -0.21
CA MET A 74 -5.49 0.78 -1.17
C MET A 74 -5.18 -0.52 -0.44
N PHE A 75 -5.94 -1.57 -0.74
CA PHE A 75 -5.58 -2.95 -0.44
C PHE A 75 -5.15 -3.66 -1.71
N PHE A 76 -4.15 -4.53 -1.61
CA PHE A 76 -3.73 -5.38 -2.73
C PHE A 76 -3.37 -6.81 -2.26
N ASP A 77 -4.03 -7.80 -2.83
CA ASP A 77 -3.72 -9.23 -2.69
C ASP A 77 -3.13 -9.73 -4.01
N ARG A 78 -1.86 -10.12 -4.00
CA ARG A 78 -1.17 -10.62 -5.20
C ARG A 78 -1.63 -12.01 -5.62
N HIS A 79 -2.01 -12.88 -4.69
CA HIS A 79 -2.29 -14.28 -4.98
C HIS A 79 -3.66 -14.40 -5.64
N ARG A 80 -4.65 -13.70 -5.08
CA ARG A 80 -5.96 -13.55 -5.71
C ARG A 80 -5.94 -12.64 -6.94
N GLY A 81 -4.89 -11.81 -7.05
CA GLY A 81 -4.85 -10.67 -7.94
C GLY A 81 -6.11 -9.86 -7.70
N TRP A 82 -6.27 -9.31 -6.49
CA TRP A 82 -7.43 -8.53 -6.00
C TRP A 82 -6.99 -7.19 -5.41
N ARG A 83 -7.82 -6.16 -5.53
CA ARG A 83 -7.61 -4.86 -4.87
C ARG A 83 -8.90 -4.18 -4.45
N LYS A 84 -8.76 -3.25 -3.51
CA LYS A 84 -9.81 -2.33 -3.09
C LYS A 84 -9.25 -0.91 -2.94
N ALA A 85 -9.83 0.04 -3.66
CA ALA A 85 -9.51 1.46 -3.55
C ALA A 85 -10.65 2.20 -2.84
N LYS A 86 -10.35 2.83 -1.69
CA LYS A 86 -11.35 3.53 -0.88
C LYS A 86 -10.98 4.99 -0.67
N ALA A 87 -11.70 5.87 -1.34
CA ALA A 87 -11.59 7.31 -1.14
C ALA A 87 -12.28 7.75 0.16
N THR A 88 -11.64 8.66 0.88
CA THR A 88 -12.01 9.19 2.20
C THR A 88 -11.53 10.63 2.33
N GLU A 89 -12.20 11.44 3.15
CA GLU A 89 -11.77 12.83 3.42
C GLU A 89 -10.47 12.91 4.22
N GLY A 90 -10.11 11.85 4.94
CA GLY A 90 -8.93 11.84 5.80
C GLY A 90 -8.44 10.43 6.12
N LYS A 91 -7.31 10.38 6.80
CA LYS A 91 -6.59 9.15 7.16
C LYS A 91 -6.28 9.03 8.65
N LYS A 92 -7.25 9.41 9.49
CA LYS A 92 -7.09 9.34 10.95
C LYS A 92 -7.14 7.87 11.40
N SER A 93 -6.77 7.61 12.65
CA SER A 93 -6.84 6.27 13.26
C SER A 93 -8.20 5.59 13.07
N ALA A 94 -9.30 6.35 13.14
CA ALA A 94 -10.64 5.80 12.93
C ALA A 94 -10.92 5.40 11.48
N ASP A 95 -10.36 6.12 10.50
CA ASP A 95 -10.48 5.77 9.07
C ASP A 95 -9.72 4.48 8.77
N PHE A 96 -8.49 4.37 9.26
CA PHE A 96 -7.68 3.15 9.19
C PHE A 96 -8.41 1.97 9.83
N ALA A 97 -8.93 2.15 11.06
CA ALA A 97 -9.62 1.09 11.79
C ALA A 97 -10.87 0.59 11.06
N ARG A 98 -11.64 1.48 10.43
CA ARG A 98 -12.77 1.10 9.57
C ARG A 98 -12.32 0.27 8.37
N CYS A 99 -11.22 0.63 7.72
CA CYS A 99 -10.69 -0.16 6.62
C CYS A 99 -10.27 -1.58 7.08
N MET A 100 -9.64 -1.69 8.25
CA MET A 100 -9.29 -3.00 8.81
C MET A 100 -10.52 -3.84 9.18
N LYS A 101 -11.59 -3.21 9.69
CA LYS A 101 -12.86 -3.88 9.95
C LYS A 101 -13.51 -4.40 8.66
N GLU A 102 -13.59 -3.56 7.63
CA GLU A 102 -14.12 -3.95 6.31
C GLU A 102 -13.29 -5.07 5.66
N LEU A 103 -11.96 -5.03 5.83
CA LEU A 103 -11.09 -6.11 5.36
C LEU A 103 -11.48 -7.46 5.99
N VAL A 104 -11.70 -7.48 7.31
CA VAL A 104 -12.07 -8.69 8.05
C VAL A 104 -13.50 -9.13 7.75
N ASP A 105 -14.46 -8.21 7.76
CA ASP A 105 -15.88 -8.55 7.75
C ASP A 105 -16.45 -8.72 6.32
N ASP A 106 -15.98 -7.91 5.37
CA ASP A 106 -16.59 -7.83 4.04
C ASP A 106 -15.74 -8.49 2.95
N HIS A 107 -14.41 -8.43 3.08
CA HIS A 107 -13.49 -8.89 2.03
C HIS A 107 -12.92 -10.28 2.29
N TYR A 108 -12.68 -10.63 3.55
CA TYR A 108 -12.14 -11.93 3.99
C TYR A 108 -12.87 -12.47 5.24
N PRO A 109 -14.22 -12.59 5.20
CA PRO A 109 -15.00 -13.07 6.34
C PRO A 109 -14.58 -14.47 6.79
N ASP A 110 -14.23 -15.33 5.84
CA ASP A 110 -13.98 -16.76 6.07
C ASP A 110 -12.51 -17.12 6.34
N SER A 111 -11.57 -16.17 6.21
CA SER A 111 -10.16 -16.45 6.52
C SER A 111 -9.99 -16.76 8.02
N GLU A 112 -8.87 -17.36 8.41
CA GLU A 112 -8.54 -17.57 9.83
C GLU A 112 -7.70 -16.41 10.35
N LYS A 113 -6.71 -16.01 9.55
CA LYS A 113 -5.83 -14.87 9.81
C LYS A 113 -5.63 -14.07 8.53
N ILE A 114 -5.43 -12.77 8.61
CA ILE A 114 -5.08 -11.93 7.46
C ILE A 114 -3.77 -11.24 7.79
N HIS A 115 -2.74 -11.51 7.00
CA HIS A 115 -1.43 -10.88 7.13
C HIS A 115 -1.45 -9.55 6.39
N VAL A 116 -1.39 -8.43 7.11
CA VAL A 116 -1.41 -7.09 6.51
C VAL A 116 0.00 -6.51 6.51
N VAL A 117 0.57 -6.33 5.32
CA VAL A 117 1.86 -5.66 5.11
C VAL A 117 1.62 -4.17 4.91
N MET A 118 2.27 -3.33 5.71
CA MET A 118 2.11 -1.87 5.65
C MET A 118 3.35 -1.13 6.16
N ASP A 119 3.38 0.18 5.97
CA ASP A 119 4.44 1.03 6.52
C ASP A 119 4.26 1.29 8.03
N ASN A 120 5.16 2.06 8.63
CA ASN A 120 5.12 2.41 10.05
C ASN A 120 4.38 3.73 10.34
N TYR A 121 3.40 4.12 9.51
CA TYR A 121 2.65 5.35 9.72
C TYR A 121 1.97 5.36 11.10
N GLY A 122 1.83 6.54 11.71
CA GLY A 122 1.43 6.66 13.11
C GLY A 122 0.05 6.09 13.46
N THR A 123 -0.81 5.90 12.46
CA THR A 123 -2.14 5.26 12.57
C THR A 123 -2.11 3.75 12.33
N HIS A 124 -1.05 3.20 11.72
CA HIS A 124 -0.88 1.78 11.40
C HIS A 124 -0.45 1.02 12.65
N LYS A 125 -1.41 0.82 13.56
CA LYS A 125 -1.19 0.11 14.81
C LYS A 125 -2.49 -0.42 15.39
N THR A 126 -2.38 -1.49 16.15
CA THR A 126 -3.50 -2.14 16.84
C THR A 126 -4.31 -1.18 17.72
N GLY A 127 -3.62 -0.23 18.38
CA GLY A 127 -4.27 0.80 19.18
C GLY A 127 -5.24 1.70 18.40
N SER A 128 -5.15 1.80 17.07
CA SER A 128 -6.14 2.51 16.26
C SER A 128 -7.50 1.82 16.27
N LEU A 129 -7.56 0.48 16.39
CA LEU A 129 -8.81 -0.25 16.53
C LEU A 129 -9.51 0.10 17.85
N TYR A 130 -8.76 0.10 18.97
CA TYR A 130 -9.28 0.47 20.30
C TYR A 130 -9.66 1.95 20.43
N LYS A 131 -9.14 2.81 19.56
CA LYS A 131 -9.60 4.22 19.46
C LYS A 131 -10.91 4.36 18.72
N ALA A 132 -11.26 3.41 17.86
CA ALA A 132 -12.37 3.52 16.93
C ALA A 132 -13.58 2.67 17.33
N PHE A 133 -13.36 1.57 18.05
CA PHE A 133 -14.39 0.59 18.40
C PHE A 133 -14.35 0.24 19.89
N GLU A 134 -15.48 -0.26 20.39
CA GLU A 134 -15.57 -0.86 21.72
C GLU A 134 -14.52 -1.97 21.90
N PRO A 135 -13.93 -2.16 23.10
CA PRO A 135 -12.82 -3.10 23.30
C PRO A 135 -13.09 -4.52 22.81
N LYS A 136 -14.32 -5.02 22.99
CA LYS A 136 -14.72 -6.36 22.51
C LYS A 136 -14.67 -6.48 20.99
N GLU A 137 -15.11 -5.44 20.29
CA GLU A 137 -15.11 -5.41 18.82
C GLU A 137 -13.70 -5.19 18.27
N ALA A 138 -12.94 -4.28 18.87
CA ALA A 138 -11.53 -4.07 18.52
C ALA A 138 -10.72 -5.36 18.65
N LEU A 139 -10.93 -6.13 19.73
CA LEU A 139 -10.27 -7.42 19.93
C LEU A 139 -10.73 -8.48 18.93
N ARG A 140 -12.03 -8.55 18.60
CA ARG A 140 -12.56 -9.48 17.58
C ARG A 140 -11.87 -9.25 16.23
N ILE A 141 -11.77 -8.00 15.80
CA ILE A 141 -11.10 -7.61 14.55
C ILE A 141 -9.61 -7.96 14.65
N LEU A 142 -8.94 -7.57 15.75
CA LEU A 142 -7.51 -7.81 15.92
C LEU A 142 -7.16 -9.31 15.93
N ASN A 143 -8.02 -10.16 16.48
CA ASN A 143 -7.80 -11.62 16.47
C ASN A 143 -7.78 -12.21 15.06
N ARG A 144 -8.30 -11.49 14.05
CA ARG A 144 -8.28 -11.89 12.63
C ARG A 144 -7.13 -11.25 11.84
N LEU A 145 -6.33 -10.37 12.44
CA LEU A 145 -5.27 -9.62 11.76
C LEU A 145 -3.89 -9.94 12.34
N GLU A 146 -2.88 -9.97 11.47
CA GLU A 146 -1.47 -9.93 11.85
C GLU A 146 -0.77 -8.82 11.05
N PHE A 147 -0.09 -7.92 11.72
CA PHE A 147 0.51 -6.74 11.09
C PHE A 147 2.01 -6.95 10.87
N HIS A 148 2.44 -6.78 9.62
CA HIS A 148 3.83 -6.88 9.19
C HIS A 148 4.29 -5.52 8.69
N TYR A 149 5.32 -4.97 9.30
CA TYR A 149 5.78 -3.62 8.97
C TYR A 149 6.97 -3.68 8.03
N THR A 150 6.91 -2.97 6.90
CA THR A 150 8.10 -2.71 6.08
C THR A 150 9.08 -1.84 6.86
N PRO A 151 10.40 -1.94 6.63
CA PRO A 151 11.37 -1.03 7.23
C PRO A 151 11.06 0.44 6.93
N LYS A 152 11.50 1.35 7.81
CA LYS A 152 11.37 2.79 7.56
C LYS A 152 12.13 3.16 6.27
N HIS A 153 11.50 3.98 5.42
CA HIS A 153 12.02 4.34 4.09
C HIS A 153 12.23 3.11 3.16
N ALA A 154 11.25 2.20 3.15
CA ALA A 154 11.25 1.01 2.30
C ALA A 154 9.93 0.84 1.51
N SER A 155 9.33 1.93 1.03
CA SER A 155 8.09 1.85 0.21
C SER A 155 8.23 0.94 -1.01
N TRP A 156 9.45 0.81 -1.55
CA TRP A 156 9.77 -0.12 -2.64
C TRP A 156 9.48 -1.60 -2.31
N LEU A 157 9.36 -1.96 -1.04
CA LEU A 157 9.06 -3.31 -0.55
C LEU A 157 7.56 -3.57 -0.39
N ASN A 158 6.73 -2.52 -0.27
CA ASN A 158 5.29 -2.67 -0.12
C ASN A 158 4.65 -2.80 -1.51
N MET A 159 4.10 -3.96 -1.88
CA MET A 159 3.63 -4.17 -3.26
C MET A 159 2.45 -3.27 -3.63
N VAL A 160 1.69 -2.80 -2.64
CA VAL A 160 0.58 -1.87 -2.86
C VAL A 160 1.05 -0.55 -3.48
N GLU A 161 2.31 -0.13 -3.27
CA GLU A 161 2.86 1.10 -3.86
C GLU A 161 2.97 1.01 -5.38
N ILE A 162 3.21 -0.20 -5.91
CA ILE A 162 3.14 -0.46 -7.35
C ILE A 162 1.69 -0.32 -7.84
N GLU A 163 0.73 -0.84 -7.09
CA GLU A 163 -0.69 -0.77 -7.46
C GLU A 163 -1.26 0.65 -7.33
N ILE A 164 -0.80 1.44 -6.36
CA ILE A 164 -1.04 2.88 -6.27
C ILE A 164 -0.46 3.59 -7.49
N GLY A 165 0.75 3.24 -7.91
CA GLY A 165 1.33 3.73 -9.17
C GLY A 165 0.45 3.44 -10.38
N ASN A 166 -0.06 2.20 -10.49
CA ASN A 166 -0.99 1.80 -11.55
C ASN A 166 -2.29 2.60 -11.50
N MET A 167 -2.88 2.79 -10.31
CA MET A 167 -4.08 3.61 -10.11
C MET A 167 -3.83 5.05 -10.57
N ASN A 168 -2.73 5.66 -10.13
CA ASN A 168 -2.41 7.04 -10.47
C ASN A 168 -2.27 7.24 -11.98
N GLN A 169 -1.64 6.30 -12.68
CA GLN A 169 -1.42 6.38 -14.12
C GLN A 169 -2.65 6.01 -14.96
N GLN A 170 -3.43 5.03 -14.52
CA GLN A 170 -4.54 4.46 -15.32
C GLN A 170 -5.91 5.07 -14.98
N CYS A 171 -6.04 5.72 -13.83
CA CYS A 171 -7.32 6.17 -13.30
C CYS A 171 -7.33 7.65 -12.90
N LEU A 172 -6.21 8.23 -12.44
CA LEU A 172 -6.21 9.54 -11.77
C LEU A 172 -5.35 10.59 -12.48
N THR A 173 -5.04 10.43 -13.76
CA THR A 173 -4.25 11.42 -14.52
C THR A 173 -5.07 12.67 -14.86
N GLN A 174 -6.38 12.52 -15.06
CA GLN A 174 -7.30 13.61 -15.34
C GLN A 174 -7.65 14.47 -14.10
N ARG A 175 -8.21 15.65 -14.36
CA ARG A 175 -8.86 16.48 -13.33
C ARG A 175 -10.10 15.76 -12.83
N ILE A 176 -10.26 15.71 -11.51
CA ILE A 176 -11.42 15.10 -10.84
C ILE A 176 -12.13 16.22 -10.07
N PRO A 177 -13.30 16.69 -10.53
CA PRO A 177 -13.93 17.90 -10.01
C PRO A 177 -14.60 17.68 -8.64
N ASP A 178 -15.06 16.47 -8.35
CA ASP A 178 -15.88 16.16 -7.18
C ASP A 178 -15.71 14.70 -6.73
N TRP A 179 -16.35 14.39 -5.59
CA TRP A 179 -16.29 13.07 -4.96
C TRP A 179 -17.01 11.99 -5.77
N ASP A 180 -18.14 12.30 -6.40
CA ASP A 180 -18.91 11.34 -7.18
C ASP A 180 -18.09 10.85 -8.37
N LYS A 181 -17.42 11.77 -9.07
CA LYS A 181 -16.49 11.42 -10.14
C LYS A 181 -15.33 10.59 -9.61
N LEU A 182 -14.71 10.95 -8.48
CA LEU A 182 -13.64 10.15 -7.89
C LEU A 182 -14.09 8.72 -7.61
N HIS A 183 -15.23 8.54 -6.95
CA HIS A 183 -15.78 7.23 -6.61
C HIS A 183 -16.08 6.40 -7.87
N SER A 184 -16.70 7.00 -8.88
CA SER A 184 -17.02 6.30 -10.14
C SER A 184 -15.77 5.83 -10.88
N GLU A 185 -14.73 6.67 -10.97
CA GLU A 185 -13.47 6.34 -11.64
C GLU A 185 -12.73 5.21 -10.89
N LEU A 186 -12.61 5.33 -9.56
CA LEU A 186 -11.98 4.30 -8.74
C LEU A 186 -12.72 2.97 -8.84
N ALA A 187 -14.05 2.98 -8.77
CA ALA A 187 -14.85 1.76 -8.88
C ALA A 187 -14.70 1.10 -10.26
N ALA A 188 -14.70 1.87 -11.34
CA ALA A 188 -14.51 1.36 -12.69
C ALA A 188 -13.10 0.78 -12.89
N TRP A 189 -12.06 1.46 -12.38
CA TRP A 189 -10.68 0.98 -12.43
C TRP A 189 -10.47 -0.29 -11.59
N GLU A 190 -10.96 -0.29 -10.35
CA GLU A 190 -10.93 -1.42 -9.43
C GLU A 190 -11.58 -2.65 -10.07
N LYS A 191 -12.81 -2.50 -10.58
CA LYS A 191 -13.54 -3.60 -11.23
C LYS A 191 -12.76 -4.17 -12.40
N ARG A 192 -12.26 -3.32 -13.29
CA ARG A 192 -11.54 -3.77 -14.50
C ARG A 192 -10.28 -4.56 -14.17
N ARG A 193 -9.51 -4.14 -13.15
CA ARG A 193 -8.30 -4.85 -12.73
C ARG A 193 -8.63 -6.11 -11.92
N ASN A 194 -9.70 -6.10 -11.12
CA ASN A 194 -10.28 -7.26 -10.44
C ASN A 194 -10.73 -8.34 -11.43
N ASP A 195 -11.49 -7.98 -12.46
CA ASP A 195 -11.94 -8.93 -13.49
C ASP A 195 -10.77 -9.53 -14.27
N ALA A 196 -9.71 -8.75 -14.51
CA ALA A 196 -8.50 -9.21 -15.18
C ALA A 196 -7.56 -10.01 -14.26
N GLN A 197 -7.85 -10.10 -12.95
CA GLN A 197 -6.97 -10.65 -11.93
C GLN A 197 -5.53 -10.12 -12.04
N ALA A 198 -5.39 -8.83 -12.38
CA ALA A 198 -4.09 -8.25 -12.62
C ALA A 198 -3.24 -8.35 -11.33
N SER A 199 -2.06 -8.93 -11.45
CA SER A 199 -1.16 -9.22 -10.33
C SER A 199 0.26 -8.72 -10.59
N ILE A 200 1.11 -8.83 -9.59
CA ILE A 200 2.52 -8.42 -9.59
C ILE A 200 3.38 -9.67 -9.60
N ASN A 201 4.20 -9.81 -10.64
CA ASN A 201 5.27 -10.80 -10.65
C ASN A 201 6.43 -10.29 -9.78
N TRP A 202 6.44 -10.71 -8.52
CA TRP A 202 7.47 -10.34 -7.57
C TRP A 202 8.69 -11.25 -7.70
N MET A 203 9.85 -10.67 -8.03
CA MET A 203 11.09 -11.41 -8.33
C MET A 203 12.16 -11.29 -7.23
N PHE A 204 11.86 -10.60 -6.12
CA PHE A 204 12.80 -10.39 -5.01
C PHE A 204 12.45 -11.34 -3.88
N ASP A 205 13.14 -12.47 -3.78
CA ASP A 205 13.16 -13.29 -2.57
C ASP A 205 14.37 -12.92 -1.69
N VAL A 206 14.51 -13.62 -0.55
CA VAL A 206 15.62 -13.36 0.39
C VAL A 206 16.98 -13.60 -0.27
N ASP A 207 17.15 -14.68 -1.02
CA ASP A 207 18.43 -15.05 -1.62
C ASP A 207 18.84 -14.04 -2.70
N ALA A 208 17.95 -13.71 -3.62
CA ALA A 208 18.17 -12.67 -4.63
C ALA A 208 18.43 -11.29 -3.98
N THR A 209 17.78 -11.01 -2.85
CA THR A 209 18.01 -9.77 -2.11
C THR A 209 19.39 -9.75 -1.45
N ARG A 210 19.84 -10.86 -0.86
CA ARG A 210 21.20 -11.00 -0.29
C ARG A 210 22.27 -10.81 -1.35
N GLU A 211 22.09 -11.40 -2.53
CA GLU A 211 23.00 -11.21 -3.67
C GLU A 211 23.03 -9.76 -4.18
N LYS A 212 21.87 -9.12 -4.27
CA LYS A 212 21.78 -7.75 -4.77
C LYS A 212 22.29 -6.72 -3.75
N LEU A 213 22.07 -6.97 -2.46
CA LEU A 213 22.39 -6.05 -1.36
C LEU A 213 23.62 -6.51 -0.55
N THR A 214 24.52 -7.31 -1.14
CA THR A 214 25.71 -7.88 -0.47
C THR A 214 26.50 -6.87 0.36
N ARG A 215 26.65 -5.63 -0.12
CA ARG A 215 27.35 -4.56 0.63
C ARG A 215 26.71 -4.25 1.99
N ALA A 216 25.37 -4.25 2.05
CA ALA A 216 24.63 -3.99 3.27
C ALA A 216 24.82 -5.13 4.28
N TYR A 217 24.77 -6.38 3.82
CA TYR A 217 25.03 -7.55 4.66
C TYR A 217 26.48 -7.61 5.16
N HIS A 218 27.46 -7.31 4.28
CA HIS A 218 28.87 -7.25 4.67
C HIS A 218 29.14 -6.19 5.74
N ALA A 219 28.43 -5.06 5.70
CA ALA A 219 28.56 -4.01 6.71
C ALA A 219 28.01 -4.41 8.08
N LEU A 220 27.27 -5.52 8.19
CA LEU A 220 26.82 -6.09 9.46
C LEU A 220 27.83 -7.08 10.07
N LEU A 221 28.81 -7.54 9.30
CA LEU A 221 29.80 -8.48 9.82
C LEU A 221 30.65 -7.78 10.89
N PRO A 222 30.89 -8.43 12.05
CA PRO A 222 31.78 -7.88 13.05
C PRO A 222 33.15 -7.64 12.42
N GLU A 223 33.80 -6.52 12.78
CA GLU A 223 35.20 -6.33 12.43
C GLU A 223 35.99 -7.55 12.91
N LYS A 224 36.81 -8.14 12.03
CA LYS A 224 37.70 -9.23 12.43
C LYS A 224 38.51 -8.72 13.62
N ILE A 225 38.23 -9.25 14.81
CA ILE A 225 39.03 -8.98 16.00
C ILE A 225 40.46 -9.34 15.61
N GLY A 226 41.31 -8.31 15.52
CA GLY A 226 42.71 -8.47 15.19
C GLY A 226 43.29 -9.53 16.13
N THR A 227 43.95 -10.52 15.55
CA THR A 227 44.78 -11.50 16.25
C THR A 227 45.55 -10.77 17.36
N ILE A 228 45.17 -11.04 18.61
CA ILE A 228 45.98 -10.68 19.77
C ILE A 228 47.26 -11.50 19.60
N ASN A 229 48.34 -10.85 19.16
CA ASN A 229 49.67 -11.43 19.20
C ASN A 229 50.00 -11.69 20.68
N GLN A 230 49.89 -12.95 21.10
CA GLN A 230 50.55 -13.43 22.31
C GLN A 230 52.04 -13.55 21.97
N ASN A 231 52.84 -12.60 22.47
CA ASN A 231 54.27 -12.76 22.72
C ASN A 231 54.50 -12.63 24.22
#